data_AF-A0A1S8LCU0-F1
#
_entry.id   AF-A0A1S8LCU0-F1
#
_cell.length_a   1.000
_cell.length_b   1.000
_cell.length_c   1.000
_cell.angle_alpha   90.00
_cell.angle_beta   90.00
_cell.angle_gamma   90.00
#
_symmetry.space_group_name_H-M   'P 1'
#
loop_
_entity.id
_entity.type
_entity.pdbx_description
1 polymer ?
#
loop_
_entity_poly.entity_id
_entity_poly.type
_entity_poly.pdbx_seq_one_letter_code
_entity_poly.pdbx_strand_id
1 'polypeptide(L)'
;MGINSIKKVEPCNRAFNSNKKNKSRDEFIKKLKNSVTGLDDHIVMEIDNEPFEDREEDLKLYNALKKYDFDFKNHSFRWAKENCKLIAFPPITVPGHLRGKFKEYINDLDIKEKEKRDVGFSITIKYALYIKENPKDIIKSYTANGMKNLVTNLLIYNEKYKKINEKLSIIKYENTKLVLNKLLEYINTKY
;
A
#
# COMPACT_ATOMS: atom_id res chain seq x y z
N MET A 1 33.14 28.06 14.14
CA MET A 1 32.00 27.61 13.31
C MET A 1 31.17 26.67 14.16
N GLY A 2 30.10 27.17 14.77
CA GLY A 2 29.24 26.41 15.68
C GLY A 2 28.15 25.69 14.91
N ILE A 3 27.93 24.41 15.21
CA ILE A 3 26.87 23.60 14.61
C ILE A 3 25.54 24.08 15.21
N ASN A 4 24.69 24.68 14.37
CA ASN A 4 23.32 25.00 14.75
C ASN A 4 22.54 23.71 15.00
N SER A 5 22.04 23.54 16.23
CA SER A 5 21.20 22.43 16.66
C SER A 5 19.96 22.29 15.77
N ILE A 6 19.78 21.12 15.15
CA ILE A 6 18.57 20.75 14.43
C ILE A 6 17.43 20.68 15.45
N LYS A 7 16.40 21.51 15.27
CA LYS A 7 15.18 21.47 16.08
C LYS A 7 14.56 20.07 15.99
N LYS A 8 14.35 19.45 17.15
CA LYS A 8 13.56 18.23 17.31
C LYS A 8 12.19 18.47 16.68
N VAL A 9 11.85 17.71 15.64
CA VAL A 9 10.48 17.69 15.10
C VAL A 9 9.63 16.95 16.13
N GLU A 10 8.76 17.69 16.82
CA GLU A 10 7.76 17.09 17.68
C GLU A 10 6.72 16.34 16.82
N PRO A 11 6.35 15.09 17.17
CA PRO A 11 5.26 14.42 16.50
C PRO A 11 3.95 15.20 16.73
N CYS A 12 3.25 15.51 15.63
CA CYS A 12 1.91 16.07 15.67
C CYS A 12 0.94 15.10 16.38
N ASN A 13 0.77 15.29 17.68
CA ASN A 13 -0.28 14.65 18.48
C ASN A 13 -1.65 15.21 18.06
N ARG A 14 -2.23 14.72 16.97
CA ARG A 14 -3.70 14.78 16.79
C ARG A 14 -4.31 13.57 17.48
N ALA A 15 -4.42 13.66 18.80
CA ALA A 15 -5.23 12.75 19.60
C ALA A 15 -6.71 12.96 19.22
N PHE A 16 -7.21 12.19 18.26
CA PHE A 16 -8.64 11.97 18.13
C PHE A 16 -9.05 10.94 19.19
N ASN A 17 -9.46 11.43 20.36
CA ASN A 17 -10.18 10.63 21.35
C ASN A 17 -11.52 10.21 20.75
N SER A 18 -11.57 9.05 20.11
CA SER A 18 -12.82 8.35 19.83
C SER A 18 -12.97 7.21 20.85
N ASN A 19 -13.65 7.52 21.96
CA ASN A 19 -14.19 6.50 22.86
C ASN A 19 -15.30 5.74 22.13
N LYS A 20 -14.96 4.72 21.32
CA LYS A 20 -15.94 3.73 20.84
C LYS A 20 -15.27 2.41 20.39
N LYS A 21 -15.57 1.36 21.20
CA LYS A 21 -15.50 -0.11 20.99
C LYS A 21 -14.16 -0.83 21.24
N ASN A 22 -14.00 -1.29 22.49
CA ASN A 22 -12.86 -2.08 23.00
C ASN A 22 -12.72 -3.52 22.45
N LYS A 23 -13.76 -4.17 21.90
CA LYS A 23 -13.65 -5.59 21.49
C LYS A 23 -12.76 -5.84 20.27
N SER A 24 -12.81 -5.01 19.22
CA SER A 24 -11.99 -5.23 18.01
C SER A 24 -10.53 -4.84 18.21
N ARG A 25 -10.26 -3.88 19.10
CA ARG A 25 -8.90 -3.46 19.46
C ARG A 25 -8.19 -4.55 20.24
N ASP A 26 -8.87 -5.19 21.18
CA ASP A 26 -8.30 -6.30 21.98
C ASP A 26 -7.95 -7.52 21.11
N GLU A 27 -8.78 -7.87 20.12
CA GLU A 27 -8.49 -8.95 19.18
C GLU A 27 -7.31 -8.64 18.23
N PHE A 28 -7.22 -7.39 17.75
CA PHE A 28 -6.08 -6.94 16.95
C PHE A 28 -4.79 -6.97 17.77
N ILE A 29 -4.81 -6.43 19.00
CA ILE A 29 -3.66 -6.46 19.92
C ILE A 29 -3.24 -7.90 20.24
N LYS A 30 -4.19 -8.84 20.40
CA LYS A 30 -3.89 -10.25 20.65
C LYS A 30 -3.26 -10.94 19.43
N LYS A 31 -3.79 -10.73 18.23
CA LYS A 31 -3.15 -11.19 16.97
C LYS A 31 -1.74 -10.63 16.84
N LEU A 32 -1.61 -9.34 17.15
CA LEU A 32 -0.38 -8.59 17.04
C LEU A 32 0.66 -9.00 18.07
N LYS A 33 0.28 -9.43 19.28
CA LYS A 33 1.21 -10.00 20.27
C LYS A 33 1.63 -11.44 19.92
N ASN A 34 0.75 -12.20 19.26
CA ASN A 34 1.01 -13.60 18.91
C ASN A 34 1.86 -13.79 17.64
N SER A 35 1.89 -12.80 16.74
CA SER A 35 2.66 -12.89 15.48
C SER A 35 4.16 -12.60 15.65
N VAL A 36 4.66 -12.52 16.88
CA VAL A 36 5.84 -11.71 17.21
C VAL A 36 6.83 -12.46 18.08
N THR A 37 7.99 -12.77 17.52
CA THR A 37 9.21 -13.05 18.27
C THR A 37 10.31 -12.13 17.74
N GLY A 38 10.73 -11.13 18.53
CA GLY A 38 11.85 -10.22 18.23
C GLY A 38 11.52 -8.86 17.60
N LEU A 39 10.64 -8.05 18.21
CA LEU A 39 10.07 -6.84 17.58
C LEU A 39 10.63 -5.49 18.06
N ASP A 40 10.64 -4.56 17.12
CA ASP A 40 10.64 -3.12 17.29
C ASP A 40 9.28 -2.62 17.86
N ASP A 41 9.03 -2.77 19.16
CA ASP A 41 7.72 -2.46 19.82
C ASP A 41 7.12 -1.10 19.42
N HIS A 42 7.96 -0.11 19.15
CA HIS A 42 7.57 1.22 18.71
C HIS A 42 6.86 1.23 17.33
N ILE A 43 7.23 0.35 16.41
CA ILE A 43 6.59 0.21 15.08
C ILE A 43 5.19 -0.38 15.22
N VAL A 44 5.06 -1.39 16.07
CA VAL A 44 3.77 -2.00 16.37
C VAL A 44 2.80 -0.97 16.97
N MET A 45 3.28 -0.11 17.87
CA MET A 45 2.49 0.98 18.42
C MET A 45 2.12 2.01 17.35
N GLU A 46 3.02 2.30 16.41
CA GLU A 46 2.73 3.18 15.27
C GLU A 46 1.57 2.62 14.43
N ILE A 47 1.56 1.31 14.15
CA ILE A 47 0.48 0.65 13.41
C ILE A 47 -0.84 0.68 14.22
N ASP A 48 -0.82 0.48 15.54
CA ASP A 48 -2.05 0.59 16.35
C ASP A 48 -2.59 2.03 16.42
N ASN A 49 -1.78 3.04 16.13
CA ASN A 49 -2.21 4.43 16.06
C ASN A 49 -2.79 4.85 14.69
N GLU A 50 -2.63 4.03 13.65
CA GLU A 50 -3.24 4.28 12.33
C GLU A 50 -4.78 4.17 12.40
N PRO A 51 -5.52 4.73 11.43
CA PRO A 51 -6.98 4.53 11.32
C PRO A 51 -7.35 3.05 11.34
N PHE A 52 -8.46 2.70 11.98
CA PHE A 52 -8.86 1.30 12.22
C PHE A 52 -8.89 0.46 10.92
N GLU A 53 -9.36 1.04 9.82
CA GLU A 53 -9.45 0.41 8.50
C GLU A 53 -8.09 0.13 7.83
N ASP A 54 -7.00 0.74 8.31
CA ASP A 54 -5.66 0.59 7.74
C ASP A 54 -4.80 -0.43 8.49
N ARG A 55 -5.07 -0.64 9.79
CA ARG A 55 -4.17 -1.37 10.71
C ARG A 55 -3.87 -2.79 10.28
N GLU A 56 -4.88 -3.52 9.79
CA GLU A 56 -4.71 -4.93 9.43
C GLU A 56 -3.77 -5.10 8.23
N GLU A 57 -3.92 -4.26 7.21
CA GLU A 57 -3.06 -4.29 6.02
C GLU A 57 -1.67 -3.71 6.30
N ASP A 58 -1.55 -2.75 7.22
CA ASP A 58 -0.26 -2.24 7.70
C ASP A 58 0.50 -3.32 8.51
N LEU A 59 -0.19 -4.08 9.37
CA LEU A 59 0.41 -5.22 10.08
C LEU A 59 0.85 -6.34 9.12
N LYS A 60 0.06 -6.65 8.09
CA LYS A 60 0.46 -7.62 7.04
C LYS A 60 1.71 -7.15 6.31
N LEU A 61 1.80 -5.87 5.97
CA LEU A 61 3.00 -5.30 5.35
C LEU A 61 4.22 -5.40 6.28
N TYR A 62 4.06 -5.03 7.56
CA TYR A 62 5.12 -5.15 8.55
C TYR A 62 5.65 -6.59 8.67
N ASN A 63 4.74 -7.56 8.84
CA ASN A 63 5.10 -8.98 8.94
C ASN A 63 5.78 -9.48 7.67
N ALA A 64 5.33 -9.05 6.49
CA ALA A 64 6.00 -9.38 5.24
C ALA A 64 7.43 -8.84 5.20
N LEU A 65 7.65 -7.59 5.59
CA LEU A 65 8.99 -6.98 5.64
C LEU A 65 9.91 -7.74 6.61
N LYS A 66 9.44 -8.03 7.83
CA LYS A 66 10.24 -8.80 8.82
C LYS A 66 10.54 -10.22 8.35
N LYS A 67 9.61 -10.88 7.66
CA LYS A 67 9.82 -12.21 7.07
C LYS A 67 10.98 -12.23 6.06
N TYR A 68 11.26 -11.10 5.42
CA TYR A 68 12.38 -10.93 4.49
C TYR A 68 13.58 -10.22 5.13
N ASP A 69 13.74 -10.35 6.46
CA ASP A 69 14.85 -9.79 7.24
C ASP A 69 15.04 -8.29 7.05
N PHE A 70 13.95 -7.56 6.78
CA PHE A 70 14.01 -6.11 6.65
C PHE A 70 14.38 -5.48 7.99
N ASP A 71 15.50 -4.75 8.00
CA ASP A 71 15.99 -4.00 9.14
C ASP A 71 15.53 -2.54 9.04
N PHE A 72 14.76 -2.12 10.05
CA PHE A 72 14.25 -0.76 10.15
C PHE A 72 15.32 0.24 10.62
N LYS A 73 16.50 -0.21 11.11
CA LYS A 73 17.62 0.66 11.52
C LYS A 73 17.21 1.82 12.45
N ASN A 74 16.31 1.56 13.39
CA ASN A 74 15.72 2.56 14.30
C ASN A 74 14.86 3.65 13.61
N HIS A 75 14.41 3.42 12.38
CA HIS A 75 13.45 4.29 11.71
C HIS A 75 12.01 3.86 11.98
N SER A 76 11.09 4.83 11.93
CA SER A 76 9.66 4.56 12.04
C SER A 76 9.13 3.76 10.85
N PHE A 77 7.98 3.10 11.03
CA PHE A 77 7.31 2.38 9.97
C PHE A 77 6.92 3.31 8.82
N ARG A 78 6.46 4.52 9.14
CA ARG A 78 6.19 5.57 8.17
C ARG A 78 7.44 5.94 7.38
N TRP A 79 8.57 6.14 8.05
CA TRP A 79 9.82 6.46 7.36
C TRP A 79 10.20 5.36 6.38
N ALA A 80 10.05 4.08 6.76
CA ALA A 80 10.33 2.96 5.90
C ALA A 80 9.41 2.93 4.67
N LYS A 81 8.09 3.18 4.86
CA LYS A 81 7.13 3.31 3.76
C LYS A 81 7.57 4.36 2.73
N GLU A 82 8.08 5.51 3.18
CA GLU A 82 8.42 6.65 2.32
C GLU A 82 9.82 6.60 1.70
N ASN A 83 10.80 5.98 2.36
CA ASN A 83 12.22 6.14 2.01
C ASN A 83 12.88 4.89 1.46
N CYS A 84 12.29 3.71 1.65
CA CYS A 84 12.93 2.45 1.26
C CYS A 84 12.69 2.06 -0.21
N LYS A 85 12.01 2.92 -0.97
CA LYS A 85 11.79 2.79 -2.43
C LYS A 85 11.33 1.39 -2.88
N LEU A 86 10.52 0.74 -2.05
CA LEU A 86 9.97 -0.58 -2.36
C LEU A 86 8.99 -0.48 -3.53
N ILE A 87 9.23 -1.28 -4.57
CA ILE A 87 8.37 -1.34 -5.75
C ILE A 87 7.25 -2.34 -5.47
N ALA A 88 6.10 -1.82 -5.06
CA ALA A 88 4.86 -2.59 -4.89
C ALA A 88 3.68 -1.77 -5.39
N PHE A 89 2.61 -2.45 -5.82
CA PHE A 89 1.36 -1.82 -6.16
C PHE A 89 0.18 -2.41 -5.36
N PRO A 90 -0.68 -1.57 -4.76
CA PRO A 90 -0.54 -0.12 -4.62
C PRO A 90 0.75 0.25 -3.85
N PRO A 91 1.28 1.46 -4.04
CA PRO A 91 2.49 1.88 -3.33
C PRO A 91 2.32 1.71 -1.82
N ILE A 92 3.34 1.21 -1.12
CA ILE A 92 3.23 0.93 0.32
C ILE A 92 2.93 2.18 1.18
N THR A 93 3.11 3.38 0.61
CA THR A 93 2.80 4.68 1.21
C THR A 93 1.31 5.02 1.21
N VAL A 94 0.49 4.34 0.40
CA VAL A 94 -0.97 4.57 0.37
C VAL A 94 -1.65 3.90 1.57
N PRO A 95 -2.84 4.36 1.99
CA PRO A 95 -3.59 3.75 3.10
C PRO A 95 -3.76 2.23 2.98
N GLY A 96 -3.76 1.55 4.13
CA GLY A 96 -3.99 0.10 4.23
C GLY A 96 -5.31 -0.34 3.60
N HIS A 97 -6.40 0.42 3.80
CA HIS A 97 -7.71 0.10 3.21
C HIS A 97 -7.69 0.12 1.67
N LEU A 98 -6.94 1.03 1.03
CA LEU A 98 -6.79 1.04 -0.43
C LEU A 98 -5.99 -0.17 -0.93
N ARG A 99 -4.96 -0.58 -0.19
CA ARG A 99 -4.19 -1.81 -0.50
C ARG A 99 -5.08 -3.05 -0.32
N GLY A 100 -5.90 -3.08 0.71
CA GLY A 100 -6.91 -4.10 0.97
C GLY A 100 -7.92 -4.20 -0.19
N LYS A 101 -8.49 -3.07 -0.62
CA LYS A 101 -9.45 -3.03 -1.74
C LYS A 101 -8.84 -3.52 -3.05
N PHE A 102 -7.61 -3.13 -3.36
CA PHE A 102 -6.92 -3.67 -4.53
C PHE A 102 -6.80 -5.19 -4.48
N LYS A 103 -6.41 -5.75 -3.32
CA LYS A 103 -6.29 -7.20 -3.13
C LYS A 103 -7.64 -7.91 -3.26
N GLU A 104 -8.71 -7.33 -2.70
CA GLU A 104 -10.09 -7.81 -2.88
C GLU A 104 -10.45 -7.87 -4.37
N TYR A 105 -10.23 -6.79 -5.13
CA TYR A 105 -10.57 -6.76 -6.55
C TYR A 105 -9.81 -7.75 -7.42
N ILE A 106 -8.57 -8.08 -7.06
CA ILE A 106 -7.81 -9.16 -7.71
C ILE A 106 -8.42 -10.53 -7.37
N ASN A 107 -8.79 -10.74 -6.11
CA ASN A 107 -9.36 -12.00 -5.64
C ASN A 107 -10.76 -12.26 -6.18
N ASP A 108 -11.53 -11.20 -6.44
CA ASP A 108 -12.89 -11.23 -6.99
C ASP A 108 -12.94 -11.49 -8.50
N LEU A 109 -11.80 -11.58 -9.19
CA LEU A 109 -11.78 -11.91 -10.61
C LEU A 109 -12.24 -13.35 -10.84
N ASP A 110 -13.15 -13.55 -11.80
CA ASP A 110 -13.64 -14.87 -12.20
C ASP A 110 -12.65 -15.58 -13.16
N ILE A 111 -11.43 -15.81 -12.66
CA ILE A 111 -10.31 -16.46 -13.36
C ILE A 111 -9.55 -17.36 -12.38
N LYS A 112 -8.65 -18.21 -12.89
CA LYS A 112 -7.88 -19.13 -12.03
C LYS A 112 -6.92 -18.38 -11.12
N GLU A 113 -6.61 -18.94 -9.96
CA GLU A 113 -5.66 -18.35 -9.00
C GLU A 113 -4.29 -17.99 -9.59
N LYS A 114 -3.79 -18.79 -10.54
CA LYS A 114 -2.57 -18.45 -11.28
C LYS A 114 -2.74 -17.17 -12.10
N GLU A 115 -3.87 -17.00 -12.77
CA GLU A 115 -4.17 -15.84 -13.61
C GLU A 115 -4.39 -14.58 -12.76
N LYS A 116 -5.02 -14.70 -11.58
CA LYS A 116 -5.13 -13.60 -10.60
C LYS A 116 -3.75 -13.08 -10.20
N ARG A 117 -2.81 -13.98 -9.88
CA ARG A 117 -1.42 -13.61 -9.55
C ARG A 117 -0.73 -12.93 -10.73
N ASP A 118 -0.93 -13.42 -11.95
CA ASP A 118 -0.38 -12.81 -13.16
C ASP A 118 -0.91 -11.39 -13.39
N VAL A 119 -2.20 -11.13 -13.10
CA VAL A 119 -2.79 -9.78 -13.18
C VAL A 119 -2.16 -8.86 -12.14
N GLY A 120 -2.08 -9.28 -10.87
CA GLY A 120 -1.44 -8.48 -9.82
C GLY A 120 0.03 -8.16 -10.11
N PHE A 121 0.77 -9.15 -10.63
CA PHE A 121 2.15 -8.97 -11.08
C PHE A 121 2.24 -8.02 -12.27
N SER A 122 1.35 -8.15 -13.27
CA SER A 122 1.30 -7.25 -14.43
C SER A 122 1.09 -5.79 -14.03
N ILE A 123 0.18 -5.53 -13.08
CA ILE A 123 -0.06 -4.19 -12.56
C ILE A 123 1.18 -3.64 -11.85
N THR A 124 1.84 -4.47 -11.02
CA THR A 124 3.06 -4.08 -10.30
C THR A 124 4.21 -3.76 -11.28
N ILE A 125 4.38 -4.56 -12.34
CA ILE A 125 5.37 -4.31 -13.40
C ILE A 125 5.06 -3.00 -14.14
N LYS A 126 3.80 -2.76 -14.52
CA LYS A 126 3.38 -1.51 -15.18
C LYS A 126 3.66 -0.30 -14.30
N TYR A 127 3.39 -0.41 -13.00
CA TYR A 127 3.74 0.60 -12.03
C TYR A 127 5.25 0.84 -11.96
N ALA A 128 6.05 -0.22 -11.88
CA ALA A 128 7.51 -0.14 -11.85
C ALA A 128 8.09 0.58 -13.08
N LEU A 129 7.58 0.26 -14.28
CA LEU A 129 7.96 0.92 -15.52
C LEU A 129 7.52 2.38 -15.54
N TYR A 130 6.28 2.66 -15.13
CA TYR A 130 5.74 4.00 -15.05
C TYR A 130 6.58 4.92 -14.15
N ILE A 131 6.92 4.49 -12.92
CA ILE A 131 7.73 5.31 -12.00
C ILE A 131 9.19 5.43 -12.44
N LYS A 132 9.70 4.46 -13.23
CA LYS A 132 11.04 4.57 -13.83
C LYS A 132 11.06 5.69 -14.88
N GLU A 133 10.00 5.82 -15.67
CA GLU A 133 9.82 6.92 -16.63
C GLU A 133 9.45 8.24 -15.93
N ASN A 134 8.76 8.17 -14.78
CA ASN A 134 8.21 9.32 -14.06
C ASN A 134 8.63 9.29 -12.57
N PRO A 135 9.93 9.44 -12.23
CA PRO A 135 10.43 9.26 -10.86
C PRO A 135 9.91 10.28 -9.84
N LYS A 136 9.36 11.41 -10.32
CA LYS A 136 8.74 12.44 -9.47
C LYS A 136 7.33 12.06 -8.99
N ASP A 137 6.71 11.08 -9.65
CA ASP A 137 5.33 10.63 -9.36
C ASP A 137 5.29 9.51 -8.31
N ILE A 138 6.44 9.15 -7.74
CA ILE A 138 6.47 8.30 -6.55
C ILE A 138 5.63 9.00 -5.49
N ILE A 139 4.52 8.37 -5.12
CA ILE A 139 3.62 8.87 -4.08
C ILE A 139 4.38 8.77 -2.75
N LYS A 140 5.09 9.85 -2.40
CA LYS A 140 5.79 9.96 -1.12
C LYS A 140 4.81 10.11 0.04
N SER A 141 3.61 10.61 -0.21
CA SER A 141 2.63 10.86 0.84
C SER A 141 1.22 10.40 0.49
N TYR A 142 0.58 9.84 1.53
CA TYR A 142 -0.83 9.51 1.66
C TYR A 142 -1.75 10.57 1.06
N THR A 143 -2.28 10.33 -0.14
CA THR A 143 -3.45 11.07 -0.65
C THR A 143 -4.30 10.17 -1.54
N ALA A 144 -5.62 10.15 -1.30
CA ALA A 144 -6.57 9.53 -2.23
C ALA A 144 -6.43 10.11 -3.64
N ASN A 145 -6.18 11.42 -3.75
CA ASN A 145 -5.95 12.09 -5.02
C ASN A 145 -4.67 11.64 -5.74
N GLY A 146 -3.56 11.43 -5.00
CA GLY A 146 -2.33 10.88 -5.56
C GLY A 146 -2.55 9.46 -6.11
N MET A 147 -3.27 8.63 -5.36
CA MET A 147 -3.63 7.28 -5.81
C MET A 147 -4.57 7.32 -7.03
N LYS A 148 -5.58 8.21 -7.03
CA LYS A 148 -6.47 8.46 -8.17
C LYS A 148 -5.69 8.81 -9.44
N ASN A 149 -4.76 9.76 -9.35
CA ASN A 149 -3.92 10.17 -10.47
C ASN A 149 -3.04 9.02 -10.95
N LEU A 150 -2.43 8.27 -10.02
CA LEU A 150 -1.62 7.11 -10.37
C LEU A 150 -2.42 6.03 -11.08
N VAL A 151 -3.59 5.66 -10.57
CA VAL A 151 -4.47 4.66 -11.21
C VAL A 151 -4.90 5.13 -12.61
N THR A 152 -5.24 6.41 -12.75
CA THR A 152 -5.57 7.03 -14.05
C THR A 152 -4.40 6.91 -15.03
N ASN A 153 -3.19 7.24 -14.58
CA ASN A 153 -1.99 7.15 -15.42
C ASN A 153 -1.65 5.70 -15.78
N LEU A 154 -1.86 4.75 -14.87
CA LEU A 154 -1.68 3.32 -15.16
C LEU A 154 -2.73 2.79 -16.14
N LEU A 155 -3.96 3.30 -16.10
CA LEU A 155 -4.98 2.99 -17.12
C LEU A 155 -4.53 3.50 -18.50
N ILE A 156 -4.09 4.77 -18.59
CA ILE A 156 -3.54 5.35 -19.84
C ILE A 156 -2.33 4.53 -20.32
N TYR A 157 -1.44 4.15 -19.40
CA TYR A 157 -0.28 3.32 -19.70
C TYR A 157 -0.71 1.95 -20.23
N ASN A 158 -1.70 1.30 -19.58
CA ASN A 158 -2.25 0.01 -20.00
C ASN A 158 -2.79 0.04 -21.44
N GLU A 159 -3.42 1.14 -21.87
CA GLU A 159 -3.89 1.32 -23.24
C GLU A 159 -2.75 1.35 -24.28
N LYS A 160 -1.58 1.88 -23.93
CA LYS A 160 -0.40 1.88 -24.82
C LYS A 160 0.11 0.46 -25.12
N TYR A 161 -0.11 -0.48 -24.20
CA TYR A 161 0.30 -1.88 -24.32
C TYR A 161 -0.80 -2.80 -24.85
N LYS A 162 -1.88 -2.24 -25.43
CA LYS A 162 -2.94 -2.98 -26.11
C LYS A 162 -2.47 -3.71 -27.39
N LYS A 163 -1.18 -4.11 -27.51
CA LYS A 163 -0.69 -4.77 -28.73
C LYS A 163 -1.28 -6.17 -28.87
N ILE A 164 -2.18 -6.19 -29.84
CA ILE A 164 -3.04 -7.23 -30.39
C ILE A 164 -2.14 -8.34 -30.94
N ASN A 165 -2.40 -9.60 -30.55
CA ASN A 165 -2.28 -10.83 -31.36
C ASN A 165 -2.22 -12.13 -30.50
N GLU A 166 -2.12 -12.04 -29.18
CA GLU A 166 -2.14 -13.23 -28.30
C GLU A 166 -3.31 -13.20 -27.30
N LYS A 167 -4.11 -14.28 -27.24
CA LYS A 167 -5.28 -14.40 -26.34
C LYS A 167 -4.93 -14.20 -24.85
N LEU A 168 -3.76 -14.68 -24.42
CA LEU A 168 -3.24 -14.48 -23.05
C LEU A 168 -2.90 -13.02 -22.75
N SER A 169 -2.51 -12.24 -23.76
CA SER A 169 -2.28 -10.80 -23.64
C SER A 169 -3.60 -10.05 -23.41
N ILE A 170 -4.67 -10.47 -24.08
CA ILE A 170 -6.01 -9.87 -23.97
C ILE A 170 -6.62 -10.11 -22.57
N ILE A 171 -6.60 -11.35 -22.07
CA ILE A 171 -7.15 -11.66 -20.73
C ILE A 171 -6.44 -10.85 -19.65
N LYS A 172 -5.11 -10.74 -19.71
CA LYS A 172 -4.34 -9.94 -18.74
C LYS A 172 -4.62 -8.46 -18.88
N TYR A 173 -4.75 -7.95 -20.10
CA TYR A 173 -5.10 -6.55 -20.37
C TYR A 173 -6.48 -6.19 -19.82
N GLU A 174 -7.52 -6.96 -20.14
CA GLU A 174 -8.90 -6.68 -19.73
C GLU A 174 -9.05 -6.78 -18.20
N ASN A 175 -8.47 -7.81 -17.58
CA ASN A 175 -8.53 -7.95 -16.12
C ASN A 175 -7.71 -6.87 -15.41
N THR A 176 -6.55 -6.46 -15.96
CA THR A 176 -5.81 -5.30 -15.42
C THR A 176 -6.67 -4.04 -15.46
N LYS A 177 -7.30 -3.78 -16.61
CA LYS A 177 -8.17 -2.62 -16.81
C LYS A 177 -9.35 -2.65 -15.85
N LEU A 178 -10.00 -3.79 -15.70
CA LEU A 178 -11.13 -3.99 -14.79
C LEU A 178 -10.75 -3.68 -13.33
N VAL A 179 -9.64 -4.24 -12.83
CA VAL A 179 -9.18 -4.01 -11.46
C VAL A 179 -8.86 -2.54 -11.21
N LEU A 180 -8.14 -1.90 -12.14
CA LEU A 180 -7.78 -0.49 -12.02
C LEU A 180 -9.02 0.42 -12.07
N ASN A 181 -10.01 0.10 -12.92
CA ASN A 181 -11.28 0.84 -12.98
C ASN A 181 -12.08 0.69 -11.68
N LYS A 182 -12.21 -0.53 -11.13
CA LYS A 182 -12.88 -0.75 -9.83
C LYS A 182 -12.21 0.05 -8.71
N LEU A 183 -10.87 0.07 -8.70
CA LEU A 183 -10.12 0.84 -7.71
C LEU A 183 -10.32 2.35 -7.88
N LEU A 184 -10.33 2.84 -9.13
CA LEU A 184 -10.59 4.25 -9.43
C LEU A 184 -12.01 4.67 -9.00
N GLU A 185 -13.01 3.83 -9.29
CA GLU A 185 -14.39 4.04 -8.88
C GLU A 185 -14.54 4.08 -7.36
N TYR A 186 -13.90 3.14 -6.65
CA TYR A 186 -13.87 3.15 -5.19
C TYR A 186 -13.29 4.45 -4.63
N ILE A 187 -12.17 4.91 -5.17
CA ILE A 187 -11.54 6.16 -4.73
C ILE A 187 -12.48 7.35 -4.97
N ASN A 188 -13.10 7.44 -6.16
CA ASN A 188 -14.00 8.54 -6.52
C ASN A 188 -15.32 8.58 -5.74
N THR A 189 -15.78 7.45 -5.23
CA THR A 189 -17.06 7.35 -4.52
C THR A 189 -16.91 7.53 -3.01
N LYS A 190 -15.70 7.32 -2.47
CA LYS A 190 -15.43 7.37 -1.03
C LYS A 190 -14.67 8.62 -0.57
N TYR A 191 -13.98 9.32 -1.47
CA TYR A 191 -13.10 10.46 -1.17
C TYR A 191 -13.22 11.55 -2.23
#